data_AF-A0A916JAF4-F1
#
_entry.id   AF-A0A916JAF4-F1
#
_cell.length_a   1.000
_cell.length_b   1.000
_cell.length_c   1.000
_cell.angle_alpha   90.00
_cell.angle_beta   90.00
_cell.angle_gamma   90.00
#
_symmetry.space_group_name_H-M   'P 1'
#
loop_
_entity.id
_entity.type
_entity.pdbx_description
1 polymer ?
#
loop_
_entity_poly.entity_id
_entity_poly.type
_entity_poly.pdbx_seq_one_letter_code
_entity_poly.pdbx_strand_id
1 'polypeptide(L)'
;MKTTDLILLSAAFAISAFTSPTEGEDTTLQGQTYVLVHGAWQAPYVWDEVRSQLTRAGNEVIVVELPGHGNDKTPPHQLSLDTYRDKVINALSEVKGKVILVGHSMGGMVVTLVAEKVPSKILTLVYIGAFLPTTGQALIDLSNADPDSKLGPLLIPSADQLTLDVKQENLTDLFIKDGTQAIKNKVITNYRAEPAIPFINKAILTAEGFGAVEKVYIKTLQDMVISPGLQNRMIAAAGIKTVYEVNTSHSPFLAQPRAVSDLLIQIGQ
;
A
#
# COMPACT_ATOMS: atom_id res chain seq x y z
N MET A 1 -2.73 95.34 -39.22
CA MET A 1 -1.49 94.56 -39.38
C MET A 1 -1.67 93.25 -38.64
N LYS A 2 -1.46 92.13 -39.33
CA LYS A 2 -1.60 90.76 -38.83
C LYS A 2 -0.63 90.52 -37.67
N THR A 3 -1.06 89.79 -36.64
CA THR A 3 -0.16 88.91 -35.89
C THR A 3 -0.95 87.70 -35.42
N THR A 4 -0.34 86.57 -35.69
CA THR A 4 -0.86 85.20 -35.71
C THR A 4 -0.15 84.46 -34.57
N ASP A 5 -0.88 83.57 -33.91
CA ASP A 5 -0.49 82.35 -33.18
C ASP A 5 0.79 82.32 -32.32
N LEU A 6 0.64 81.83 -31.08
CA LEU A 6 1.22 80.53 -30.71
C LEU A 6 0.58 79.94 -29.45
N ILE A 7 -0.21 78.88 -29.64
CA ILE A 7 -0.70 78.00 -28.57
C ILE A 7 0.44 77.06 -28.19
N LEU A 8 0.88 77.10 -26.92
CA LEU A 8 1.80 76.11 -26.34
C LEU A 8 1.02 74.81 -26.08
N LEU A 9 1.30 73.78 -26.87
CA LEU A 9 0.87 72.42 -26.62
C LEU A 9 1.88 71.74 -25.69
N SER A 10 1.51 71.53 -24.42
CA SER A 10 2.27 70.71 -23.48
C SER A 10 2.07 69.23 -23.79
N ALA A 11 3.12 68.54 -24.24
CA ALA A 11 3.13 67.09 -24.39
C ALA A 11 3.41 66.42 -23.04
N ALA A 12 2.42 65.71 -22.49
CA ALA A 12 2.59 64.84 -21.34
C ALA A 12 3.13 63.47 -21.80
N PHE A 13 4.35 63.13 -21.37
CA PHE A 13 4.90 61.78 -21.51
C PHE A 13 4.28 60.88 -20.43
N ALA A 14 3.40 59.96 -20.82
CA ALA A 14 2.95 58.88 -19.95
C ALA A 14 4.01 57.76 -19.97
N ILE A 15 4.68 57.56 -18.84
CA ILE A 15 5.58 56.42 -18.62
C ILE A 15 4.69 55.24 -18.22
N SER A 16 4.44 54.32 -19.15
CA SER A 16 3.82 53.03 -18.84
C SER A 16 4.80 52.17 -18.04
N ALA A 17 4.51 51.98 -16.76
CA ALA A 17 5.20 50.99 -15.93
C ALA A 17 4.81 49.58 -16.41
N PHE A 18 5.77 48.86 -16.98
CA PHE A 18 5.65 47.42 -17.17
C PHE A 18 5.67 46.75 -15.80
N THR A 19 4.50 46.33 -15.34
CA THR A 19 4.38 45.40 -14.22
C THR A 19 4.70 44.01 -14.77
N SER A 20 5.79 43.42 -14.29
CA SER A 20 6.10 42.01 -14.51
C SER A 20 4.94 41.16 -13.97
N PRO A 21 4.55 40.07 -14.65
CA PRO A 21 3.58 39.16 -14.06
C PRO A 21 4.21 38.57 -12.80
N THR A 22 3.50 38.67 -11.68
CA THR A 22 3.77 37.84 -10.51
C THR A 22 3.76 36.39 -10.97
N GLU A 23 4.90 35.71 -10.86
CA GLU A 23 4.98 34.25 -10.98
C GLU A 23 3.88 33.68 -10.08
N GLY A 24 2.83 33.15 -10.71
CA GLY A 24 1.89 32.31 -10.01
C GLY A 24 2.69 31.15 -9.44
N GLU A 25 2.46 30.82 -8.17
CA GLU A 25 2.92 29.56 -7.61
C GLU A 25 2.57 28.46 -8.61
N ASP A 26 3.61 27.90 -9.21
CA ASP A 26 3.53 26.69 -9.99
C ASP A 26 3.10 25.59 -9.01
N THR A 27 1.79 25.44 -8.81
CA THR A 27 1.19 24.27 -8.20
C THR A 27 1.38 23.11 -9.17
N THR A 28 2.64 22.75 -9.42
CA THR A 28 2.98 21.38 -9.76
C THR A 28 2.30 20.54 -8.70
N LEU A 29 1.34 19.71 -9.12
CA LEU A 29 0.81 18.66 -8.28
C LEU A 29 2.03 17.87 -7.80
N GLN A 30 2.50 18.11 -6.58
CA GLN A 30 3.59 17.32 -6.01
C GLN A 30 3.08 15.89 -5.96
N GLY A 31 3.79 14.98 -6.64
CA GLY A 31 3.45 13.57 -6.64
C GLY A 31 3.35 13.04 -5.21
N GLN A 32 2.50 12.04 -5.01
CA GLN A 32 2.34 11.44 -3.69
C GLN A 32 3.53 10.56 -3.34
N THR A 33 3.72 10.29 -2.04
CA THR A 33 4.64 9.24 -1.59
C THR A 33 3.87 7.98 -1.24
N TYR A 34 4.18 6.87 -1.91
CA TYR A 34 3.61 5.55 -1.65
C TYR A 34 4.58 4.71 -0.83
N VAL A 35 4.07 4.02 0.19
CA VAL A 35 4.83 3.03 0.95
C VAL A 35 4.15 1.68 0.81
N LEU A 36 4.84 0.74 0.15
CA LEU A 36 4.30 -0.56 -0.25
C LEU A 36 4.81 -1.67 0.68
N VAL A 37 3.89 -2.39 1.30
CA VAL A 37 4.15 -3.46 2.27
C VAL A 37 3.58 -4.79 1.74
N HIS A 38 4.47 -5.76 1.53
CA HIS A 38 4.11 -7.08 0.99
C HIS A 38 3.41 -7.99 2.02
N GLY A 39 2.80 -9.07 1.53
CA GLY A 39 2.21 -10.13 2.34
C GLY A 39 3.22 -11.18 2.83
N ALA A 40 2.69 -12.18 3.53
CA ALA A 40 3.42 -13.38 3.92
C ALA A 40 3.86 -14.19 2.68
N TRP A 41 4.95 -14.95 2.82
CA TRP A 41 5.60 -15.75 1.78
C TRP A 41 6.09 -14.95 0.57
N GLN A 42 6.07 -13.63 0.66
CA GLN A 42 6.45 -12.70 -0.39
C GLN A 42 7.59 -11.80 0.07
N ALA A 43 8.10 -10.98 -0.84
CA ALA A 43 9.22 -10.07 -0.57
C ALA A 43 9.10 -8.86 -1.51
N PRO A 44 9.93 -7.81 -1.38
CA PRO A 44 9.81 -6.56 -2.14
C PRO A 44 9.63 -6.71 -3.66
N TYR A 45 10.19 -7.76 -4.28
CA TYR A 45 10.12 -8.02 -5.72
C TYR A 45 8.70 -8.03 -6.29
N VAL A 46 7.69 -8.28 -5.44
CA VAL A 46 6.29 -8.33 -5.88
C VAL A 46 5.79 -6.96 -6.34
N TRP A 47 6.41 -5.89 -5.85
CA TRP A 47 6.04 -4.51 -6.15
C TRP A 47 6.83 -3.90 -7.30
N ASP A 48 7.79 -4.61 -7.92
CA ASP A 48 8.70 -4.03 -8.91
C ASP A 48 7.97 -3.28 -10.04
N GLU A 49 6.94 -3.90 -10.61
CA GLU A 49 6.20 -3.31 -11.73
C GLU A 49 5.29 -2.16 -11.27
N VAL A 50 4.60 -2.33 -10.13
CA VAL A 50 3.75 -1.26 -9.55
C VAL A 50 4.60 -0.05 -9.19
N ARG A 51 5.74 -0.25 -8.54
CA ARG A 51 6.72 0.80 -8.24
C ARG A 51 7.12 1.52 -9.53
N SER A 52 7.49 0.78 -10.57
CA SER A 52 7.91 1.37 -11.83
C SER A 52 6.83 2.27 -12.44
N GLN A 53 5.57 1.83 -12.42
CA GLN A 53 4.45 2.60 -12.96
C GLN A 53 4.11 3.84 -12.12
N LEU A 54 4.06 3.71 -10.79
CA LEU A 54 3.85 4.85 -9.89
C LEU A 54 4.95 5.91 -10.03
N THR A 55 6.21 5.50 -10.13
CA THR A 55 7.33 6.43 -10.36
C THR A 55 7.26 7.10 -11.73
N ARG A 56 6.88 6.39 -12.80
CA ARG A 56 6.65 7.00 -14.11
C ARG A 56 5.51 8.04 -14.09
N ALA A 57 4.54 7.87 -13.20
CA ALA A 57 3.46 8.82 -12.98
C ALA A 57 3.86 10.00 -12.07
N GLY A 58 5.16 10.16 -11.73
CA GLY A 58 5.68 11.29 -10.97
C GLY A 58 5.64 11.13 -9.45
N ASN A 59 5.35 9.93 -8.94
CA ASN A 59 5.23 9.67 -7.50
C ASN A 59 6.54 9.14 -6.89
N GLU A 60 6.75 9.42 -5.61
CA GLU A 60 7.79 8.76 -4.82
C GLU A 60 7.27 7.40 -4.33
N VAL A 61 8.14 6.38 -4.34
CA VAL A 61 7.74 5.01 -3.95
C VAL A 61 8.81 4.37 -3.09
N ILE A 62 8.41 3.98 -1.89
CA ILE A 62 9.20 3.21 -0.93
C ILE A 62 8.61 1.80 -0.88
N VAL A 63 9.43 0.80 -1.16
CA VAL A 63 9.05 -0.61 -1.01
C VAL A 63 9.75 -1.16 0.22
N VAL A 64 8.98 -1.61 1.20
CA VAL A 64 9.53 -2.09 2.47
C VAL A 64 9.85 -3.59 2.38
N GLU A 65 11.07 -3.96 2.74
CA GLU A 65 11.42 -5.35 3.05
C GLU A 65 11.13 -5.62 4.53
N LEU A 66 10.14 -6.48 4.82
CA LEU A 66 9.87 -6.88 6.20
C LEU A 66 10.96 -7.84 6.71
N PRO A 67 11.34 -7.77 7.99
CA PRO A 67 12.30 -8.71 8.59
C PRO A 67 11.87 -10.17 8.39
N GLY A 68 12.83 -11.07 8.18
CA GLY A 68 12.60 -12.48 7.82
C GLY A 68 12.27 -12.74 6.34
N HIS A 69 12.09 -11.71 5.52
CA HIS A 69 11.72 -11.84 4.11
C HIS A 69 12.83 -11.36 3.16
N GLY A 70 12.74 -11.73 1.88
CA GLY A 70 13.67 -11.26 0.86
C GLY A 70 15.13 -11.55 1.20
N ASN A 71 15.98 -10.55 1.36
CA ASN A 71 17.38 -10.76 1.77
C ASN A 71 17.60 -10.74 3.28
N ASP A 72 16.61 -10.32 4.07
CA ASP A 72 16.68 -10.28 5.52
C ASP A 72 16.76 -11.70 6.12
N LYS A 73 17.60 -11.85 7.14
CA LYS A 73 17.93 -13.11 7.83
C LYS A 73 17.61 -13.07 9.32
N THR A 74 16.81 -12.11 9.76
CA THR A 74 16.39 -12.01 11.17
C THR A 74 15.70 -13.32 11.57
N PRO A 75 16.15 -13.98 12.66
CA PRO A 75 15.61 -15.28 13.06
C PRO A 75 14.11 -15.21 13.40
N PRO A 76 13.29 -16.20 13.00
CA PRO A 76 11.85 -16.18 13.22
C PRO A 76 11.40 -15.93 14.67
N HIS A 77 12.15 -16.43 15.66
CA HIS A 77 11.86 -16.24 17.08
C HIS A 77 12.00 -14.79 17.57
N GLN A 78 12.61 -13.91 16.77
CA GLN A 78 12.74 -12.47 17.07
C GLN A 78 11.67 -11.65 16.37
N LEU A 79 10.82 -12.28 15.54
CA LEU A 79 9.85 -11.59 14.71
C LEU A 79 8.49 -11.53 15.40
N SER A 80 7.83 -10.40 15.22
CA SER A 80 6.47 -10.13 15.66
C SER A 80 5.85 -9.08 14.76
N LEU A 81 4.53 -8.92 14.85
CA LEU A 81 3.83 -7.85 14.13
C LEU A 81 4.35 -6.45 14.53
N ASP A 82 4.81 -6.28 15.77
CA ASP A 82 5.44 -5.05 16.26
C ASP A 82 6.78 -4.78 15.54
N THR A 83 7.62 -5.81 15.36
CA THR A 83 8.88 -5.64 14.61
C THR A 83 8.62 -5.25 13.15
N TYR A 84 7.55 -5.75 12.54
CA TYR A 84 7.15 -5.39 11.18
C TYR A 84 6.62 -3.95 11.12
N ARG A 85 5.76 -3.56 12.08
CA ARG A 85 5.31 -2.16 12.23
C ARG A 85 6.50 -1.22 12.33
N ASP A 86 7.44 -1.51 13.23
CA ASP A 86 8.57 -0.62 13.51
C ASP A 86 9.49 -0.49 12.29
N LYS A 87 9.68 -1.57 11.51
CA LYS A 87 10.37 -1.50 10.22
C LYS A 87 9.71 -0.51 9.26
N VAL A 88 8.39 -0.57 9.14
CA VAL A 88 7.64 0.35 8.26
C VAL A 88 7.70 1.78 8.79
N ILE A 89 7.53 2.01 10.09
CA ILE A 89 7.65 3.35 10.70
C ILE A 89 9.04 3.95 10.45
N ASN A 90 10.10 3.14 10.57
CA ASN A 90 11.46 3.60 10.27
C ASN A 90 11.61 4.00 8.79
N ALA A 91 10.94 3.32 7.86
CA ALA A 91 10.93 3.72 6.46
C ALA A 91 10.18 5.06 6.21
N LEU A 92 9.35 5.50 7.14
CA LEU A 92 8.63 6.79 7.10
C LEU A 92 9.40 7.95 7.73
N SER A 93 10.54 7.71 8.42
CA SER A 93 11.19 8.74 9.24
C SER A 93 11.65 9.95 8.42
N GLU A 94 12.23 9.68 7.24
CA GLU A 94 12.79 10.70 6.34
C GLU A 94 11.75 11.27 5.35
N VAL A 95 10.54 10.70 5.32
CA VAL A 95 9.50 11.16 4.40
C VAL A 95 8.91 12.47 4.90
N LYS A 96 8.97 13.48 4.02
CA LYS A 96 8.32 14.77 4.24
C LYS A 96 6.83 14.64 3.95
N GLY A 97 5.99 15.11 4.87
CA GLY A 97 4.55 15.06 4.73
C GLY A 97 3.93 13.71 5.07
N LYS A 98 2.75 13.45 4.50
CA LYS A 98 1.95 12.23 4.69
C LYS A 98 2.14 11.28 3.52
N VAL A 99 1.91 9.99 3.74
CA VAL A 99 2.06 8.94 2.73
C VAL A 99 0.76 8.21 2.43
N ILE A 100 0.68 7.63 1.24
CA ILE A 100 -0.27 6.56 0.93
C ILE A 100 0.36 5.24 1.34
N LEU A 101 -0.13 4.65 2.43
CA LEU A 101 0.40 3.42 2.99
C LEU A 101 -0.41 2.23 2.48
N VAL A 102 0.24 1.33 1.76
CA VAL A 102 -0.39 0.21 1.06
C VAL A 102 0.05 -1.11 1.67
N GLY A 103 -0.91 -1.92 2.13
CA GLY A 103 -0.67 -3.26 2.66
C GLY A 103 -1.40 -4.33 1.85
N HIS A 104 -0.67 -5.38 1.45
CA HIS A 104 -1.26 -6.58 0.84
C HIS A 104 -1.28 -7.75 1.82
N SER A 105 -2.35 -8.56 1.81
CA SER A 105 -2.44 -9.80 2.61
C SER A 105 -2.11 -9.56 4.09
N MET A 106 -1.15 -10.30 4.67
CA MET A 106 -0.60 -10.04 6.02
C MET A 106 -0.12 -8.60 6.22
N GLY A 107 0.43 -7.96 5.18
CA GLY A 107 0.82 -6.57 5.19
C GLY A 107 -0.31 -5.63 5.62
N GLY A 108 -1.58 -6.03 5.43
CA GLY A 108 -2.75 -5.35 6.00
C GLY A 108 -2.70 -5.25 7.53
N MET A 109 -2.32 -6.30 8.24
CA MET A 109 -2.12 -6.27 9.70
C MET A 109 -1.01 -5.28 10.08
N VAL A 110 0.09 -5.28 9.33
CA VAL A 110 1.25 -4.41 9.58
C VAL A 110 0.87 -2.95 9.40
N VAL A 111 0.29 -2.58 8.27
CA VAL A 111 -0.07 -1.18 7.97
C VAL A 111 -1.18 -0.67 8.90
N THR A 112 -2.04 -1.56 9.40
CA THR A 112 -3.02 -1.25 10.45
C THR A 112 -2.33 -0.79 11.73
N LEU A 113 -1.28 -1.50 12.19
CA LEU A 113 -0.53 -1.10 13.39
C LEU A 113 0.30 0.17 13.18
N VAL A 114 0.77 0.41 11.96
CA VAL A 114 1.46 1.65 11.62
C VAL A 114 0.48 2.82 11.71
N ALA A 115 -0.71 2.69 11.12
CA ALA A 115 -1.76 3.70 11.18
C ALA A 115 -2.24 3.94 12.63
N GLU A 116 -2.29 2.91 13.46
CA GLU A 116 -2.55 3.07 14.90
C GLU A 116 -1.48 3.91 15.59
N LYS A 117 -0.21 3.66 15.28
CA LYS A 117 0.92 4.28 16.00
C LYS A 117 1.24 5.70 15.53
N VAL A 118 1.15 5.96 14.23
CA VAL A 118 1.51 7.23 13.59
C VAL A 118 0.43 7.71 12.60
N PRO A 119 -0.84 7.85 13.03
CA PRO A 119 -1.94 8.20 12.13
C PRO A 119 -1.71 9.52 11.39
N SER A 120 -1.01 10.47 12.02
CA SER A 120 -0.69 11.78 11.44
C SER A 120 0.26 11.72 10.23
N LYS A 121 0.99 10.61 10.04
CA LYS A 121 1.86 10.36 8.88
C LYS A 121 1.13 9.73 7.70
N ILE A 122 -0.12 9.30 7.87
CA ILE A 122 -0.85 8.56 6.84
C ILE A 122 -1.87 9.49 6.20
N LEU A 123 -1.77 9.66 4.87
CA LEU A 123 -2.76 10.34 4.05
C LEU A 123 -3.95 9.40 3.84
N THR A 124 -3.66 8.23 3.28
CA THR A 124 -4.64 7.19 2.97
C THR A 124 -4.03 5.82 3.29
N LEU A 125 -4.81 4.96 3.94
CA LEU A 125 -4.46 3.58 4.22
C LEU A 125 -5.15 2.66 3.21
N VAL A 126 -4.37 2.02 2.34
CA VAL A 126 -4.89 1.19 1.25
C VAL A 126 -4.62 -0.28 1.56
N TYR A 127 -5.69 -1.07 1.50
CA TYR A 127 -5.64 -2.53 1.62
C TYR A 127 -5.81 -3.15 0.24
N ILE A 128 -5.00 -4.14 -0.11
CA ILE A 128 -5.14 -4.90 -1.36
C ILE A 128 -5.26 -6.38 -1.02
N GLY A 129 -6.45 -6.98 -1.19
CA GLY A 129 -6.69 -8.39 -0.85
C GLY A 129 -6.08 -8.77 0.50
N ALA A 130 -6.32 -7.95 1.54
CA ALA A 130 -5.53 -7.92 2.76
C ALA A 130 -6.35 -8.22 4.02
N PHE A 131 -5.68 -8.73 5.05
CA PHE A 131 -6.30 -8.84 6.36
C PHE A 131 -6.53 -7.45 6.95
N LEU A 132 -7.72 -7.24 7.49
CA LEU A 132 -8.17 -5.98 8.07
C LEU A 132 -8.84 -6.29 9.42
N PRO A 133 -8.08 -6.21 10.53
CA PRO A 133 -8.57 -6.63 11.83
C PRO A 133 -9.45 -5.57 12.49
N THR A 134 -10.33 -6.02 13.37
CA THR A 134 -10.89 -5.20 14.45
C THR A 134 -10.01 -5.31 15.70
N THR A 135 -10.19 -4.39 16.65
CA THR A 135 -9.41 -4.39 17.89
C THR A 135 -9.53 -5.72 18.63
N GLY A 136 -8.39 -6.26 19.09
CA GLY A 136 -8.27 -7.55 19.76
C GLY A 136 -8.08 -8.76 18.83
N GLN A 137 -8.18 -8.62 17.51
CA GLN A 137 -8.00 -9.73 16.57
C GLN A 137 -6.54 -9.90 16.14
N ALA A 138 -6.11 -11.15 16.01
CA ALA A 138 -4.90 -11.55 15.31
C ALA A 138 -5.23 -12.04 13.88
N LEU A 139 -4.20 -12.21 13.04
CA LEU A 139 -4.38 -12.72 11.67
C LEU A 139 -5.00 -14.13 11.69
N ILE A 140 -4.54 -14.98 12.61
CA ILE A 140 -5.02 -16.35 12.72
C ILE A 140 -6.53 -16.42 13.05
N ASP A 141 -7.05 -15.46 13.82
CA ASP A 141 -8.47 -15.38 14.14
C ASP A 141 -9.31 -15.12 12.88
N LEU A 142 -8.84 -14.21 12.03
CA LEU A 142 -9.49 -13.88 10.75
C LEU A 142 -9.40 -15.05 9.77
N SER A 143 -8.22 -15.67 9.64
CA SER A 143 -8.02 -16.82 8.77
C SER A 143 -8.91 -18.00 9.16
N ASN A 144 -9.06 -18.28 10.46
CA ASN A 144 -9.92 -19.35 10.95
C ASN A 144 -11.41 -19.05 10.76
N ALA A 145 -11.78 -17.78 10.67
CA ALA A 145 -13.15 -17.34 10.40
C ALA A 145 -13.50 -17.31 8.90
N ASP A 146 -12.61 -17.76 8.01
CA ASP A 146 -12.85 -17.85 6.58
C ASP A 146 -13.12 -19.29 6.12
N PRO A 147 -14.40 -19.72 6.04
CA PRO A 147 -14.73 -21.09 5.64
C PRO A 147 -14.39 -21.38 4.16
N ASP A 148 -14.20 -20.34 3.35
CA ASP A 148 -13.99 -20.47 1.91
C ASP A 148 -12.50 -20.49 1.54
N SER A 149 -11.61 -20.11 2.47
CA SER A 149 -10.16 -20.13 2.26
C SER A 149 -9.66 -21.54 1.95
N LYS A 150 -8.75 -21.64 0.98
CA LYS A 150 -8.08 -22.89 0.61
C LYS A 150 -6.69 -23.01 1.21
N LEU A 151 -6.19 -21.98 1.89
CA LEU A 151 -4.84 -21.95 2.45
C LEU A 151 -4.68 -22.94 3.60
N GLY A 152 -5.59 -22.95 4.58
CA GLY A 152 -5.46 -23.69 5.83
C GLY A 152 -4.99 -25.15 5.69
N PRO A 153 -5.68 -25.99 4.88
CA PRO A 153 -5.30 -27.40 4.66
C PRO A 153 -3.95 -27.63 3.93
N LEU A 154 -3.34 -26.57 3.41
CA LEU A 154 -2.09 -26.61 2.65
C LEU A 154 -0.89 -26.10 3.45
N LEU A 155 -1.12 -25.59 4.67
CA LEU A 155 -0.08 -25.10 5.55
C LEU A 155 0.70 -26.26 6.17
N ILE A 156 2.02 -26.13 6.24
CA ILE A 156 2.93 -27.11 6.83
C ILE A 156 3.78 -26.40 7.90
N PRO A 157 3.49 -26.58 9.20
CA PRO A 157 4.32 -25.99 10.25
C PRO A 157 5.68 -26.68 10.33
N SER A 158 6.72 -25.93 10.66
CA SER A 158 8.03 -26.48 11.02
C SER A 158 7.94 -27.28 12.33
N ALA A 159 8.93 -28.15 12.58
CA ALA A 159 8.98 -28.96 13.79
C ALA A 159 9.04 -28.12 15.09
N ASP A 160 9.69 -26.95 15.03
CA ASP A 160 9.76 -25.98 16.13
C ASP A 160 8.59 -24.97 16.11
N GLN A 161 7.68 -25.08 15.14
CA GLN A 161 6.52 -24.21 14.92
C GLN A 161 6.85 -22.72 14.72
N LEU A 162 8.11 -22.40 14.46
CA LEU A 162 8.55 -21.01 14.25
C LEU A 162 8.28 -20.53 12.82
N THR A 163 8.13 -21.44 11.86
CA THR A 163 7.79 -21.12 10.48
C THR A 163 6.64 -21.95 9.94
N LEU A 164 6.02 -21.42 8.88
CA LEU A 164 4.89 -22.02 8.20
C LEU A 164 5.14 -22.04 6.70
N ASP A 165 5.21 -23.23 6.13
CA ASP A 165 5.34 -23.45 4.69
C ASP A 165 3.96 -23.68 4.06
N VAL A 166 3.91 -23.68 2.73
CA VAL A 166 2.74 -24.00 1.91
C VAL A 166 3.13 -25.15 0.99
N LYS A 167 2.27 -26.16 0.84
CA LYS A 167 2.46 -27.25 -0.12
C LYS A 167 2.88 -26.70 -1.49
N GLN A 168 4.10 -27.03 -1.90
CA GLN A 168 4.78 -26.40 -3.03
C GLN A 168 4.01 -26.57 -4.35
N GLU A 169 3.41 -27.74 -4.55
CA GLU A 169 2.60 -28.06 -5.72
C GLU A 169 1.33 -27.19 -5.84
N ASN A 170 0.87 -26.57 -4.76
CA ASN A 170 -0.31 -25.71 -4.73
C ASN A 170 0.02 -24.22 -4.71
N LEU A 171 1.30 -23.84 -4.54
CA LEU A 171 1.70 -22.46 -4.28
C LEU A 171 1.16 -21.48 -5.34
N THR A 172 1.39 -21.79 -6.61
CA THR A 172 1.01 -20.87 -7.70
C THR A 172 -0.48 -20.86 -7.99
N ASP A 173 -1.17 -21.98 -7.80
CA ASP A 173 -2.63 -22.06 -7.94
C ASP A 173 -3.34 -21.29 -6.82
N LEU A 174 -2.74 -21.25 -5.63
CA LEU A 174 -3.30 -20.56 -4.48
C LEU A 174 -3.09 -19.04 -4.56
N PHE A 175 -1.86 -18.61 -4.85
CA PHE A 175 -1.47 -17.20 -4.72
C PHE A 175 -1.51 -16.40 -6.02
N ILE A 176 -1.38 -17.06 -7.17
CA ILE A 176 -1.21 -16.38 -8.48
C ILE A 176 -1.78 -17.22 -9.64
N LYS A 177 -2.99 -17.77 -9.46
CA LYS A 177 -3.61 -18.71 -10.40
C LYS A 177 -3.63 -18.20 -11.84
N ASP A 178 -3.95 -16.92 -11.99
CA ASP A 178 -4.09 -16.18 -13.25
C ASP A 178 -2.76 -15.53 -13.74
N GLY A 179 -1.65 -15.76 -13.04
CA GLY A 179 -0.34 -15.31 -13.47
C GLY A 179 0.18 -16.10 -14.68
N THR A 180 1.00 -15.44 -15.50
CA THR A 180 1.76 -16.12 -16.57
C THR A 180 2.76 -17.10 -15.98
N GLN A 181 3.23 -18.09 -16.77
CA GLN A 181 4.22 -19.04 -16.30
C GLN A 181 5.51 -18.37 -15.80
N ALA A 182 5.93 -17.27 -16.44
CA ALA A 182 7.11 -16.51 -16.01
C ALA A 182 6.91 -15.91 -14.61
N ILE A 183 5.73 -15.36 -14.32
CA ILE A 183 5.39 -14.82 -13.01
C ILE A 183 5.26 -15.95 -11.97
N LYS A 184 4.63 -17.07 -12.33
CA LYS A 184 4.56 -18.27 -11.47
C LYS A 184 5.95 -18.76 -11.07
N ASN A 185 6.87 -18.83 -12.03
CA ASN A 185 8.27 -19.16 -11.76
C ASN A 185 8.95 -18.12 -10.87
N LYS A 186 8.70 -16.81 -11.08
CA LYS A 186 9.23 -15.75 -10.20
C LYS A 186 8.76 -15.95 -8.76
N VAL A 187 7.50 -16.31 -8.53
CA VAL A 187 6.95 -16.61 -7.20
C VAL A 187 7.67 -17.80 -6.58
N ILE A 188 7.79 -18.92 -7.30
CA ILE A 188 8.47 -20.12 -6.80
C ILE A 188 9.92 -19.82 -6.43
N THR A 189 10.67 -19.15 -7.30
CA THR A 189 12.10 -18.87 -7.09
C THR A 189 12.38 -17.97 -5.89
N ASN A 190 11.44 -17.08 -5.55
CA ASN A 190 11.61 -16.14 -4.42
C ASN A 190 10.87 -16.60 -3.16
N TYR A 191 10.24 -17.77 -3.19
CA TYR A 191 9.48 -18.30 -2.06
C TYR A 191 10.39 -18.69 -0.89
N ARG A 192 9.87 -18.51 0.33
CA ARG A 192 10.42 -19.07 1.56
C ARG A 192 9.31 -19.37 2.55
N ALA A 193 9.57 -20.27 3.50
CA ALA A 193 8.70 -20.47 4.64
C ALA A 193 8.56 -19.17 5.46
N GLU A 194 7.36 -18.95 5.98
CA GLU A 194 6.97 -17.70 6.62
C GLU A 194 7.16 -17.76 8.15
N PRO A 195 7.65 -16.70 8.81
CA PRO A 195 7.63 -16.59 10.27
C PRO A 195 6.19 -16.66 10.83
N ALA A 196 5.94 -17.59 11.76
CA ALA A 196 4.59 -17.86 12.25
C ALA A 196 4.16 -16.96 13.43
N ILE A 197 5.11 -16.46 14.24
CA ILE A 197 4.82 -15.64 15.43
C ILE A 197 4.00 -14.38 15.12
N PRO A 198 4.27 -13.61 14.04
CA PRO A 198 3.44 -12.46 13.66
C PRO A 198 1.94 -12.77 13.52
N PHE A 199 1.56 -14.00 13.17
CA PHE A 199 0.15 -14.35 12.92
C PHE A 199 -0.71 -14.42 14.18
N ILE A 200 -0.08 -14.60 15.35
CA ILE A 200 -0.78 -14.70 16.64
C ILE A 200 -0.77 -13.37 17.42
N ASN A 201 -0.06 -12.35 16.93
CA ASN A 201 -0.04 -11.05 17.58
C ASN A 201 -1.35 -10.29 17.30
N LYS A 202 -1.97 -9.78 18.37
CA LYS A 202 -3.26 -9.08 18.30
C LYS A 202 -3.04 -7.61 17.96
N ALA A 203 -3.92 -7.07 17.13
CA ALA A 203 -4.00 -5.63 16.89
C ALA A 203 -4.84 -4.96 17.97
N ILE A 204 -4.33 -3.90 18.60
CA ILE A 204 -5.10 -3.06 19.53
C ILE A 204 -5.29 -1.71 18.85
N LEU A 205 -6.55 -1.34 18.61
CA LEU A 205 -6.92 -0.21 17.75
C LEU A 205 -7.79 0.79 18.49
N THR A 206 -7.58 2.08 18.22
CA THR A 206 -8.32 3.20 18.82
C THR A 206 -9.00 4.06 17.76
N ALA A 207 -9.91 4.95 18.20
CA ALA A 207 -10.56 5.89 17.31
C ALA A 207 -9.58 6.99 16.83
N GLU A 208 -8.64 7.39 17.70
CA GLU A 208 -7.66 8.44 17.45
C GLU A 208 -6.46 7.95 16.63
N GLY A 209 -6.14 6.65 16.73
CA GLY A 209 -5.12 5.97 15.94
C GLY A 209 -5.66 5.51 14.60
N PHE A 210 -5.81 4.20 14.45
CA PHE A 210 -6.27 3.56 13.22
C PHE A 210 -7.62 4.11 12.77
N GLY A 211 -8.55 4.37 13.70
CA GLY A 211 -9.88 4.89 13.42
C GLY A 211 -9.88 6.23 12.67
N ALA A 212 -8.90 7.10 12.92
CA ALA A 212 -8.84 8.46 12.39
C ALA A 212 -8.34 8.53 10.94
N VAL A 213 -7.73 7.46 10.42
CA VAL A 213 -7.13 7.44 9.08
C VAL A 213 -8.17 7.09 8.01
N GLU A 214 -8.14 7.77 6.87
CA GLU A 214 -8.95 7.40 5.71
C GLU A 214 -8.51 6.04 5.15
N LYS A 215 -9.47 5.18 4.81
CA LYS A 215 -9.22 3.80 4.40
C LYS A 215 -9.85 3.51 3.05
N VAL A 216 -9.09 2.83 2.20
CA VAL A 216 -9.53 2.31 0.91
C VAL A 216 -9.23 0.82 0.86
N TYR A 217 -10.12 0.04 0.24
CA TYR A 217 -9.90 -1.38 0.05
C TYR A 217 -10.00 -1.75 -1.44
N ILE A 218 -9.02 -2.48 -1.96
CA ILE A 218 -8.98 -3.06 -3.30
C ILE A 218 -9.19 -4.57 -3.17
N LYS A 219 -10.36 -5.05 -3.60
CA LYS A 219 -10.73 -6.46 -3.53
C LYS A 219 -10.09 -7.28 -4.65
N THR A 220 -9.73 -8.51 -4.33
CA THR A 220 -9.28 -9.54 -5.27
C THR A 220 -10.41 -10.55 -5.46
N LEU A 221 -11.08 -10.53 -6.62
CA LEU A 221 -12.35 -11.26 -6.78
C LEU A 221 -12.21 -12.78 -6.94
N GLN A 222 -11.02 -13.28 -7.29
CA GLN A 222 -10.73 -14.71 -7.46
C GLN A 222 -9.80 -15.23 -6.36
N ASP A 223 -9.75 -14.53 -5.23
CA ASP A 223 -8.85 -14.84 -4.12
C ASP A 223 -9.27 -16.13 -3.40
N MET A 224 -8.32 -17.06 -3.29
CA MET A 224 -8.51 -18.35 -2.63
C MET A 224 -7.82 -18.40 -1.25
N VAL A 225 -7.13 -17.33 -0.86
CA VAL A 225 -6.40 -17.20 0.41
C VAL A 225 -7.24 -16.41 1.41
N ILE A 226 -7.66 -15.21 1.01
CA ILE A 226 -8.61 -14.36 1.75
C ILE A 226 -9.85 -14.26 0.88
N SER A 227 -10.84 -15.10 1.13
CA SER A 227 -11.99 -15.22 0.25
C SER A 227 -12.70 -13.88 0.06
N PRO A 228 -13.36 -13.62 -1.09
CA PRO A 228 -14.19 -12.45 -1.28
C PRO A 228 -15.24 -12.28 -0.16
N GLY A 229 -15.73 -13.39 0.40
CA GLY A 229 -16.62 -13.42 1.55
C GLY A 229 -15.99 -12.82 2.81
N LEU A 230 -14.77 -13.24 3.17
CA LEU A 230 -14.04 -12.65 4.29
C LEU A 230 -13.66 -11.18 4.03
N GLN A 231 -13.19 -10.84 2.83
CA GLN A 231 -12.88 -9.45 2.46
C GLN A 231 -14.10 -8.54 2.71
N ASN A 232 -15.28 -8.93 2.22
CA ASN A 232 -16.53 -8.18 2.43
C ASN A 232 -16.88 -8.01 3.92
N ARG A 233 -16.71 -9.06 4.74
CA ARG A 233 -16.97 -8.98 6.19
C ARG A 233 -16.03 -8.00 6.89
N MET A 234 -14.74 -8.03 6.57
CA MET A 234 -13.76 -7.11 7.16
C MET A 234 -13.99 -5.66 6.73
N ILE A 235 -14.27 -5.42 5.45
CA ILE A 235 -14.61 -4.09 4.90
C ILE A 235 -15.83 -3.51 5.64
N ALA A 236 -16.89 -4.31 5.81
CA ALA A 236 -18.10 -3.89 6.50
C ALA A 236 -17.83 -3.59 7.99
N ALA A 237 -17.09 -4.46 8.68
CA ALA A 237 -16.75 -4.27 10.09
C ALA A 237 -15.92 -3.01 10.34
N ALA A 238 -15.03 -2.65 9.41
CA ALA A 238 -14.21 -1.44 9.48
C ALA A 238 -14.92 -0.18 8.96
N GLY A 239 -16.13 -0.30 8.40
CA GLY A 239 -16.88 0.83 7.85
C GLY A 239 -16.21 1.51 6.64
N ILE A 240 -15.41 0.77 5.86
CA ILE A 240 -14.73 1.32 4.67
C ILE A 240 -15.77 1.63 3.60
N LYS A 241 -15.77 2.88 3.11
CA LYS A 241 -16.73 3.37 2.11
C LYS A 241 -16.18 3.30 0.69
N THR A 242 -14.87 3.47 0.53
CA THR A 242 -14.21 3.49 -0.77
C THR A 242 -13.64 2.10 -1.06
N VAL A 243 -14.26 1.40 -2.00
CA VAL A 243 -13.90 0.04 -2.37
C VAL A 243 -13.74 -0.05 -3.88
N TYR A 244 -12.60 -0.60 -4.30
CA TYR A 244 -12.30 -0.95 -5.69
C TYR A 244 -12.20 -2.46 -5.82
N GLU A 245 -12.23 -2.96 -7.04
CA GLU A 245 -12.17 -4.39 -7.32
C GLU A 245 -11.21 -4.67 -8.48
N VAL A 246 -10.45 -5.75 -8.37
CA VAL A 246 -9.63 -6.31 -9.44
C VAL A 246 -10.03 -7.77 -9.59
N ASN A 247 -10.40 -8.17 -10.82
CA ASN A 247 -10.80 -9.54 -11.12
C ASN A 247 -9.56 -10.43 -11.30
N THR A 248 -8.93 -10.81 -10.19
CA THR A 248 -7.67 -11.55 -10.15
C THR A 248 -7.56 -12.39 -8.88
N SER A 249 -6.58 -13.31 -8.86
CA SER A 249 -6.24 -14.10 -7.68
C SER A 249 -5.55 -13.25 -6.59
N HIS A 250 -4.93 -13.88 -5.60
CA HIS A 250 -4.44 -13.20 -4.40
C HIS A 250 -3.37 -12.13 -4.64
N SER A 251 -2.59 -12.21 -5.73
CA SER A 251 -1.42 -11.35 -5.96
C SER A 251 -1.59 -10.41 -7.17
N PRO A 252 -2.46 -9.40 -7.08
CA PRO A 252 -2.87 -8.56 -8.21
C PRO A 252 -1.73 -7.71 -8.78
N PHE A 253 -0.74 -7.31 -7.96
CA PHE A 253 0.45 -6.57 -8.40
C PHE A 253 1.40 -7.39 -9.27
N LEU A 254 1.26 -8.72 -9.27
CA LEU A 254 2.00 -9.61 -10.17
C LEU A 254 1.16 -9.98 -11.40
N ALA A 255 -0.13 -10.30 -11.21
CA ALA A 255 -1.01 -10.75 -12.29
C ALA A 255 -1.50 -9.60 -13.18
N GLN A 256 -1.89 -8.47 -12.57
CA GLN A 256 -2.47 -7.30 -13.23
C GLN A 256 -1.87 -5.99 -12.70
N PRO A 257 -0.53 -5.80 -12.77
CA PRO A 257 0.15 -4.64 -12.18
C PRO A 257 -0.34 -3.29 -12.69
N ARG A 258 -0.78 -3.21 -13.95
CA ARG A 258 -1.38 -1.99 -14.52
C ARG A 258 -2.66 -1.59 -13.81
N ALA A 259 -3.60 -2.52 -13.68
CA ALA A 259 -4.86 -2.27 -12.97
C ALA A 259 -4.61 -1.80 -11.52
N VAL A 260 -3.66 -2.43 -10.82
CA VAL A 260 -3.28 -2.00 -9.47
C VAL A 260 -2.69 -0.59 -9.46
N SER A 261 -1.77 -0.29 -10.38
CA SER A 261 -1.10 1.00 -10.44
C SER A 261 -2.07 2.13 -10.78
N ASP A 262 -2.97 1.91 -11.74
CA ASP A 262 -3.99 2.90 -12.14
C ASP A 262 -4.92 3.22 -10.96
N LEU A 263 -5.36 2.20 -10.21
CA LEU A 263 -6.16 2.41 -9.00
C LEU A 263 -5.39 3.17 -7.92
N LEU A 264 -4.12 2.84 -7.68
CA LEU A 264 -3.29 3.56 -6.71
C LEU A 264 -3.10 5.02 -7.12
N ILE A 265 -2.84 5.30 -8.39
CA ILE A 265 -2.74 6.67 -8.93
C ILE A 265 -4.05 7.42 -8.72
N GLN A 266 -5.20 6.80 -9.01
CA GLN A 266 -6.51 7.39 -8.78
C GLN A 266 -6.75 7.69 -7.30
N ILE A 267 -6.30 6.83 -6.39
CA ILE A 267 -6.42 7.03 -4.94
C ILE A 267 -5.55 8.20 -4.44
N GLY A 268 -4.45 8.49 -5.12
CA GLY A 268 -3.55 9.59 -4.77
C GLY A 268 -3.88 10.96 -5.35
N GLN A 269 -4.95 11.06 -6.14
CA GLN A 269 -5.47 12.31 -6.70
C GLN A 269 -6.51 12.94 -5.78
#